data_AF-A0A1E7KQD9-F1
#
_entry.id   AF-A0A1E7KQD9-F1
#
_cell.length_a   1.000
_cell.length_b   1.000
_cell.length_c   1.000
_cell.angle_alpha   90.00
_cell.angle_beta   90.00
_cell.angle_gamma   90.00
#
_symmetry.space_group_name_H-M   'P 1'
#
loop_
_entity.id
_entity.type
_entity.pdbx_description
1 polymer ?
#
loop_
_entity_poly.entity_id
_entity_poly.type
_entity_poly.pdbx_seq_one_letter_code
_entity_poly.pdbx_strand_id
1 'polypeptide(L)'
;MRAGAFLYPWDVVGDPAAPERIAALGVRQVTLASAYHSVRALTPRHPRHRVVTAPHAAVLYPPDPDRWRGRELRPYEQRWVQSDDPDGAYGEAARALNEAGLRVHSWVVLAHNSRLGEEHPHITVRNAYGDRYPWAPCVARPEVRAYLVSLAAEAAVRPGTDGTELESCGWYGLAHLHAHDKTGGAALDGAGAYLMSLCFCEVCRAGYAARGADPEALRARVTAALEPVWRGARADGDVDSGPGSAGGG
;
A
#
# COMPACT_ATOMS: atom_id res chain seq x y z
N MET A 1 -10.91 6.17 -22.58
CA MET A 1 -10.35 6.21 -21.21
C MET A 1 -10.77 7.52 -20.55
N ARG A 2 -11.11 7.51 -19.26
CA ARG A 2 -11.31 8.73 -18.46
C ARG A 2 -10.00 9.02 -17.72
N ALA A 3 -9.41 10.20 -17.89
CA ALA A 3 -8.22 10.60 -17.16
C ALA A 3 -8.61 11.08 -15.75
N GLY A 4 -7.77 10.74 -14.76
CA GLY A 4 -7.91 11.15 -13.37
C GLY A 4 -6.55 11.43 -12.74
N ALA A 5 -6.55 12.03 -11.55
CA ALA A 5 -5.34 12.33 -10.79
C ALA A 5 -5.37 11.64 -9.42
N PHE A 6 -4.23 11.14 -8.97
CA PHE A 6 -4.05 10.65 -7.60
C PHE A 6 -3.64 11.83 -6.72
N LEU A 7 -4.32 11.99 -5.59
CA LEU A 7 -4.06 13.05 -4.63
C LEU A 7 -4.09 12.51 -3.21
N TYR A 8 -3.43 13.25 -2.34
CA TYR A 8 -3.60 13.09 -0.90
C TYR A 8 -4.37 14.27 -0.32
N PRO A 9 -5.05 14.10 0.82
CA PRO A 9 -5.70 15.21 1.51
C PRO A 9 -4.77 16.39 1.80
N TRP A 10 -3.48 16.14 2.08
CA TRP A 10 -2.49 17.21 2.30
C TRP A 10 -2.15 18.03 1.05
N ASP A 11 -2.56 17.60 -0.15
CA ASP A 11 -2.41 18.42 -1.36
C ASP A 11 -3.51 19.50 -1.46
N VAL A 12 -4.61 19.34 -0.71
CA VAL A 12 -5.82 20.18 -0.79
C VAL A 12 -6.06 20.96 0.51
N VAL A 13 -5.92 20.31 1.67
CA VAL A 13 -6.24 20.91 2.98
C VAL A 13 -5.32 22.10 3.27
N GLY A 14 -5.93 23.28 3.34
CA GLY A 14 -5.27 24.58 3.47
C GLY A 14 -4.51 25.07 2.24
N ASP A 15 -4.92 24.63 1.05
CA ASP A 15 -4.64 25.25 -0.24
C ASP A 15 -5.94 25.49 -1.02
N PRO A 16 -6.59 26.65 -0.84
CA PRO A 16 -7.89 26.94 -1.46
C PRO A 16 -7.87 26.90 -2.99
N ALA A 17 -6.70 27.08 -3.61
CA ALA A 17 -6.56 27.08 -5.07
C ALA A 17 -6.23 25.68 -5.63
N ALA A 18 -5.99 24.66 -4.78
CA ALA A 18 -5.70 23.30 -5.24
C ALA A 18 -6.83 22.69 -6.08
N PRO A 19 -8.12 22.73 -5.66
CA PRO A 19 -9.20 22.11 -6.43
C PRO A 19 -9.32 22.65 -7.85
N GLU A 20 -9.34 23.98 -8.02
CA GLU A 20 -9.42 24.63 -9.32
C GLU A 20 -8.21 24.31 -10.20
N ARG A 21 -7.00 24.29 -9.63
CA ARG A 21 -5.78 23.93 -10.38
C ARG A 21 -5.81 22.48 -10.85
N ILE A 22 -6.41 21.56 -10.10
CA ILE A 22 -6.58 20.17 -10.52
C ILE A 22 -7.64 20.06 -11.61
N ALA A 23 -8.79 20.75 -11.46
CA ALA A 23 -9.81 20.82 -12.50
C ALA A 23 -9.27 21.39 -13.83
N ALA A 24 -8.41 22.41 -13.75
CA ALA A 24 -7.75 23.02 -14.91
C ALA A 24 -6.81 22.07 -15.68
N LEU A 25 -6.45 20.90 -15.13
CA LEU A 25 -5.75 19.84 -15.87
C LEU A 25 -6.67 19.12 -16.88
N GLY A 26 -7.97 19.38 -16.86
CA GLY A 26 -8.96 18.72 -17.71
C GLY A 26 -9.38 17.33 -17.22
N VAL A 27 -8.97 16.93 -16.00
CA VAL A 27 -9.44 15.70 -15.36
C VAL A 27 -10.84 15.88 -14.79
N ARG A 28 -11.61 14.79 -14.71
CA ARG A 28 -12.98 14.80 -14.14
C ARG A 28 -13.13 13.94 -12.90
N GLN A 29 -12.02 13.36 -12.44
CA GLN A 29 -11.99 12.43 -11.32
C GLN A 29 -10.67 12.56 -10.57
N VAL A 30 -10.76 12.49 -9.25
CA VAL A 30 -9.62 12.38 -8.35
C VAL A 30 -9.72 11.06 -7.59
N THR A 31 -8.61 10.34 -7.49
CA THR A 31 -8.43 9.20 -6.61
C THR A 31 -7.72 9.73 -5.35
N LEU A 32 -8.48 9.94 -4.29
CA LEU A 32 -8.05 10.63 -3.06
C LEU A 32 -7.71 9.62 -1.97
N ALA A 33 -6.50 9.71 -1.41
CA ALA A 33 -6.06 8.84 -0.31
C ALA A 33 -7.01 8.93 0.90
N SER A 34 -7.68 7.82 1.21
CA SER A 34 -8.54 7.69 2.39
C SER A 34 -7.89 6.80 3.46
N ALA A 35 -7.11 5.81 3.04
CA ALA A 35 -6.21 5.03 3.91
C ALA A 35 -4.91 4.76 3.15
N TYR A 36 -3.78 5.13 3.74
CA TYR A 36 -2.49 5.08 3.05
C TYR A 36 -1.36 4.60 3.95
N HIS A 37 -0.30 4.04 3.37
CA HIS A 37 0.90 3.58 4.08
C HIS A 37 1.86 4.75 4.42
N SER A 38 2.98 4.46 5.09
CA SER A 38 3.98 5.49 5.40
C SER A 38 4.64 6.04 4.13
N VAL A 39 4.88 7.34 4.08
CA VAL A 39 5.45 8.01 2.91
C VAL A 39 6.11 9.32 3.30
N ARG A 40 7.17 9.69 2.57
CA ARG A 40 7.67 11.07 2.52
C ARG A 40 7.35 11.63 1.13
N ALA A 41 6.40 12.55 1.07
CA ALA A 41 5.91 13.14 -0.16
C ALA A 41 6.41 14.58 -0.35
N LEU A 42 6.66 14.96 -1.60
CA LEU A 42 6.90 16.35 -2.00
C LEU A 42 5.59 17.01 -2.42
N THR A 43 5.38 18.24 -1.97
CA THR A 43 4.17 19.02 -2.24
C THR A 43 4.55 20.38 -2.86
N PRO A 44 5.07 20.39 -4.10
CA PRO A 44 5.78 21.54 -4.67
C PRO A 44 4.88 22.77 -4.87
N ARG A 45 3.56 22.59 -5.01
CA ARG A 45 2.60 23.67 -5.25
C ARG A 45 1.85 24.13 -3.99
N HIS A 46 1.95 23.39 -2.89
CA HIS A 46 1.19 23.70 -1.67
C HIS A 46 1.78 24.94 -0.94
N PRO A 47 0.97 25.91 -0.48
CA PRO A 47 1.46 27.18 0.05
C PRO A 47 2.13 27.06 1.43
N ARG A 48 1.78 26.04 2.23
CA ARG A 48 2.22 25.93 3.64
C ARG A 48 3.30 24.88 3.90
N HIS A 49 3.51 23.95 2.99
CA HIS A 49 4.52 22.89 3.16
C HIS A 49 5.08 22.44 1.82
N ARG A 50 6.33 21.97 1.85
CA ARG A 50 7.02 21.38 0.69
C ARG A 50 7.24 19.88 0.82
N VAL A 51 7.21 19.38 2.06
CA VAL A 51 7.40 17.98 2.40
C VAL A 51 6.34 17.59 3.42
N VAL A 52 5.73 16.43 3.23
CA VAL A 52 4.86 15.78 4.22
C VAL A 52 5.46 14.41 4.53
N THR A 53 5.59 14.09 5.81
CA THR A 53 6.03 12.77 6.27
C THR A 53 4.89 12.12 7.03
N ALA A 54 4.31 11.08 6.43
CA ALA A 54 3.39 10.16 7.07
C ALA A 54 4.21 9.00 7.67
N PRO A 55 4.40 8.92 9.01
CA PRO A 55 5.33 7.97 9.62
C PRO A 55 4.82 6.53 9.62
N HIS A 56 3.52 6.31 9.51
CA HIS A 56 2.91 4.98 9.52
C HIS A 56 1.67 4.95 8.63
N ALA A 57 1.16 3.75 8.37
CA ALA A 57 -0.12 3.60 7.69
C ALA A 57 -1.27 4.13 8.56
N ALA A 58 -2.21 4.86 7.99
CA ALA A 58 -3.35 5.41 8.70
C ALA A 58 -4.52 5.74 7.77
N VAL A 59 -5.72 5.83 8.35
CA VAL A 59 -6.87 6.49 7.71
C VAL A 59 -6.71 8.02 7.81
N LEU A 60 -7.21 8.72 6.79
CA LEU A 60 -7.24 10.19 6.73
C LEU A 60 -8.63 10.77 7.05
N TYR A 61 -9.52 9.94 7.56
CA TYR A 61 -10.83 10.27 8.13
C TYR A 61 -10.94 9.68 9.55
N PRO A 62 -11.84 10.16 10.42
CA PRO A 62 -12.10 9.55 11.71
C PRO A 62 -12.76 8.16 11.55
N PRO A 63 -12.14 7.07 12.03
CA PRO A 63 -12.72 5.74 11.90
C PRO A 63 -13.96 5.58 12.78
N ASP A 64 -14.96 4.86 12.28
CA ASP A 64 -16.23 4.59 12.95
C ASP A 64 -15.99 3.72 14.21
N PRO A 65 -16.18 4.29 15.42
CA PRO A 65 -15.86 3.58 16.65
C PRO A 65 -16.72 2.34 16.86
N ASP A 66 -17.96 2.31 16.35
CA ASP A 66 -18.85 1.15 16.48
C ASP A 66 -18.46 0.04 15.51
N ARG A 67 -18.04 0.39 14.29
CA ARG A 67 -17.52 -0.58 13.30
C ARG A 67 -16.29 -1.32 13.81
N TRP A 68 -15.40 -0.61 14.52
CA TRP A 68 -14.12 -1.15 14.99
C TRP A 68 -14.13 -1.63 16.45
N ARG A 69 -15.26 -1.49 17.15
CA ARG A 69 -15.41 -1.90 18.56
C ARG A 69 -15.07 -3.37 18.76
N GLY A 70 -14.16 -3.65 19.70
CA GLY A 70 -13.77 -5.00 20.08
C GLY A 70 -12.95 -5.78 19.03
N ARG A 71 -12.58 -5.16 17.90
CA ARG A 71 -11.72 -5.78 16.90
C ARG A 71 -10.25 -5.66 17.31
N GLU A 72 -9.51 -6.74 17.17
CA GLU A 72 -8.07 -6.76 17.37
C GLU A 72 -7.36 -5.87 16.33
N LEU A 73 -7.64 -6.11 15.05
CA LEU A 73 -7.11 -5.33 13.94
C LEU A 73 -8.04 -4.15 13.63
N ARG A 74 -7.50 -2.93 13.70
CA ARG A 74 -8.22 -1.67 13.46
C ARG A 74 -7.30 -0.64 12.78
N PRO A 75 -7.85 0.32 12.01
CA PRO A 75 -7.05 1.34 11.37
C PRO A 75 -6.44 2.28 12.41
N TYR A 76 -5.27 2.82 12.09
CA TYR A 76 -4.65 3.89 12.87
C TYR A 76 -5.13 5.24 12.37
N GLU A 77 -5.23 6.20 13.28
CA GLU A 77 -5.50 7.59 12.94
C GLU A 77 -4.21 8.33 12.59
N GLN A 78 -4.29 9.25 11.65
CA GLN A 78 -3.21 10.14 11.26
C GLN A 78 -3.12 11.37 12.19
N ARG A 79 -1.95 12.04 12.22
CA ARG A 79 -1.75 13.31 12.95
C ARG A 79 -1.00 14.39 12.16
N TRP A 80 -0.72 14.16 10.88
CA TRP A 80 0.14 15.03 10.04
C TRP A 80 -0.64 15.98 9.14
N VAL A 81 -1.94 15.77 8.94
CA VAL A 81 -2.85 16.72 8.28
C VAL A 81 -3.82 17.24 9.31
N GLN A 82 -3.74 18.54 9.62
CA GLN A 82 -4.67 19.19 10.54
C GLN A 82 -5.91 19.62 9.75
N SER A 83 -7.09 19.23 10.25
CA SER A 83 -8.39 19.56 9.67
C SER A 83 -9.41 19.65 10.82
N ASP A 84 -10.24 20.68 10.79
CA ASP A 84 -11.34 20.88 11.74
C ASP A 84 -12.67 20.28 11.22
N ASP A 85 -12.65 19.67 10.05
CA ASP A 85 -13.81 19.03 9.44
C ASP A 85 -14.17 17.75 10.23
N PRO A 86 -15.46 17.52 10.55
CA PRO A 86 -15.88 16.32 11.30
C PRO A 86 -15.60 15.01 10.56
N ASP A 87 -15.47 15.04 9.24
CA ASP A 87 -15.06 13.89 8.42
C ASP A 87 -13.53 13.84 8.19
N GLY A 88 -12.79 14.68 8.92
CA GLY A 88 -11.34 14.81 8.89
C GLY A 88 -10.78 15.34 7.58
N ALA A 89 -9.47 15.20 7.40
CA ALA A 89 -8.77 15.73 6.24
C ALA A 89 -9.29 15.17 4.92
N TYR A 90 -9.69 13.89 4.88
CA TYR A 90 -10.33 13.30 3.70
C TYR A 90 -11.64 14.01 3.37
N GLY A 91 -12.53 14.22 4.35
CA GLY A 91 -13.81 14.89 4.15
C GLY A 91 -13.67 16.32 3.65
N GLU A 92 -12.77 17.10 4.28
CA GLU A 92 -12.47 18.48 3.87
C GLU A 92 -11.99 18.53 2.41
N ALA A 93 -11.00 17.69 2.07
CA ALA A 93 -10.45 17.63 0.72
C ALA A 93 -11.48 17.14 -0.30
N ALA A 94 -12.25 16.08 0.02
CA ALA A 94 -13.27 15.53 -0.86
C ALA A 94 -14.36 16.58 -1.15
N ARG A 95 -14.82 17.31 -0.14
CA ARG A 95 -15.79 18.39 -0.31
C ARG A 95 -15.25 19.49 -1.22
N ALA A 96 -14.04 20.01 -0.95
CA ALA A 96 -13.43 21.06 -1.77
C ALA A 96 -13.22 20.63 -3.24
N LEU A 97 -12.86 19.37 -3.48
CA LEU A 97 -12.73 18.80 -4.83
C LEU A 97 -14.08 18.68 -5.53
N ASN A 98 -15.11 18.18 -4.84
CA ASN A 98 -16.46 18.07 -5.38
C ASN A 98 -17.07 19.45 -5.71
N GLU A 99 -16.86 20.45 -4.86
CA GLU A 99 -17.30 21.84 -5.10
C GLU A 99 -16.65 22.43 -6.37
N ALA A 100 -15.43 21.99 -6.72
CA ALA A 100 -14.77 22.33 -7.99
C ALA A 100 -15.21 21.45 -9.19
N GLY A 101 -16.21 20.58 -9.02
CA GLY A 101 -16.77 19.73 -10.07
C GLY A 101 -15.99 18.43 -10.35
N LEU A 102 -15.07 18.04 -9.46
CA LEU A 102 -14.30 16.79 -9.57
C LEU A 102 -15.00 15.66 -8.81
N ARG A 103 -15.27 14.53 -9.48
CA ARG A 103 -15.73 13.32 -8.79
C ARG A 103 -14.60 12.71 -7.97
N VAL A 104 -14.86 12.32 -6.73
CA VAL A 104 -13.83 11.77 -5.84
C VAL A 104 -14.03 10.27 -5.66
N HIS A 105 -12.98 9.50 -5.91
CA HIS A 105 -12.89 8.08 -5.54
C HIS A 105 -11.99 7.95 -4.31
N SER A 106 -12.42 7.17 -3.32
CA SER A 106 -11.56 6.83 -2.18
C SER A 106 -10.46 5.88 -2.61
N TRP A 107 -9.22 6.16 -2.21
CA TRP A 107 -8.07 5.31 -2.46
C TRP A 107 -7.63 4.64 -1.17
N VAL A 108 -7.68 3.30 -1.18
CA VAL A 108 -7.48 2.48 0.01
C VAL A 108 -6.30 1.55 -0.23
N VAL A 109 -5.19 1.80 0.46
CA VAL A 109 -4.10 0.82 0.56
C VAL A 109 -4.51 -0.24 1.58
N LEU A 110 -4.61 -1.50 1.12
CA LEU A 110 -5.06 -2.64 1.91
C LEU A 110 -3.90 -3.40 2.56
N ALA A 111 -3.37 -4.42 1.87
CA ALA A 111 -2.42 -5.38 2.44
C ALA A 111 -0.97 -4.86 2.50
N HIS A 112 -0.79 -3.59 2.83
CA HIS A 112 0.51 -2.96 3.01
C HIS A 112 0.48 -2.02 4.23
N ASN A 113 0.93 -2.53 5.37
CA ASN A 113 0.85 -1.83 6.65
C ASN A 113 1.94 -2.32 7.62
N SER A 114 3.10 -1.67 7.59
CA SER A 114 4.26 -2.03 8.43
C SER A 114 3.95 -1.96 9.92
N ARG A 115 3.25 -0.91 10.36
CA ARG A 115 2.90 -0.76 11.78
C ARG A 115 2.00 -1.88 12.28
N LEU A 116 0.98 -2.25 11.50
CA LEU A 116 0.08 -3.35 11.86
C LEU A 116 0.84 -4.68 11.95
N GLY A 117 1.74 -4.95 11.01
CA GLY A 117 2.56 -6.18 11.06
C GLY A 117 3.65 -6.16 12.13
N GLU A 118 4.15 -5.00 12.54
CA GLU A 118 5.06 -4.86 13.69
C GLU A 118 4.34 -5.12 15.02
N GLU A 119 3.14 -4.56 15.18
CA GLU A 119 2.30 -4.75 16.38
C GLU A 119 1.70 -6.17 16.44
N HIS A 120 1.43 -6.80 15.30
CA HIS A 120 0.88 -8.16 15.20
C HIS A 120 1.75 -9.08 14.31
N PRO A 121 2.99 -9.44 14.70
CA PRO A 121 3.91 -10.18 13.82
C PRO A 121 3.36 -11.50 13.29
N HIS A 122 2.46 -12.14 14.03
CA HIS A 122 1.85 -13.40 13.63
C HIS A 122 1.03 -13.26 12.33
N ILE A 123 0.43 -12.09 12.05
CA ILE A 123 -0.42 -11.89 10.88
C ILE A 123 0.35 -11.73 9.56
N THR A 124 1.66 -11.56 9.62
CA THR A 124 2.48 -11.17 8.47
C THR A 124 2.81 -12.34 7.55
N VAL A 125 3.16 -12.01 6.31
CA VAL A 125 3.79 -12.95 5.39
C VAL A 125 5.06 -13.52 6.02
N ARG A 126 5.22 -14.84 5.91
CA ARG A 126 6.41 -15.57 6.32
C ARG A 126 7.02 -16.26 5.11
N ASN A 127 8.22 -15.91 4.67
CA ASN A 127 8.80 -16.46 3.44
C ASN A 127 9.21 -17.95 3.58
N ALA A 128 9.77 -18.53 2.52
CA ALA A 128 10.19 -19.94 2.50
C ALA A 128 11.33 -20.28 3.49
N TYR A 129 12.13 -19.28 3.88
CA TYR A 129 13.20 -19.39 4.87
C TYR A 129 12.70 -19.17 6.30
N GLY A 130 11.52 -18.57 6.44
CA GLY A 130 10.88 -18.31 7.71
C GLY A 130 10.96 -16.86 8.18
N ASP A 131 11.55 -15.96 7.39
CA ASP A 131 11.59 -14.52 7.66
C ASP A 131 10.18 -13.95 7.58
N ARG A 132 9.90 -12.95 8.42
CA ARG A 132 8.63 -12.23 8.43
C ARG A 132 8.78 -10.91 7.71
N TYR A 133 7.73 -10.49 7.02
CA TYR A 133 7.65 -9.20 6.35
C TYR A 133 6.59 -8.33 7.05
N PRO A 134 6.99 -7.47 8.01
CA PRO A 134 6.05 -6.64 8.77
C PRO A 134 5.18 -5.74 7.88
N TRP A 135 5.70 -5.32 6.73
CA TRP A 135 4.95 -4.50 5.76
C TRP A 135 3.84 -5.27 5.02
N ALA A 136 3.81 -6.60 5.06
CA ALA A 136 2.90 -7.44 4.29
C ALA A 136 1.99 -8.29 5.20
N PRO A 137 0.84 -7.77 5.66
CA PRO A 137 -0.21 -8.57 6.28
C PRO A 137 -0.69 -9.69 5.35
N CYS A 138 -0.92 -10.87 5.91
CA CYS A 138 -1.20 -12.06 5.14
C CYS A 138 -2.70 -12.18 4.78
N VAL A 139 -3.10 -11.89 3.54
CA VAL A 139 -4.52 -11.83 3.12
C VAL A 139 -5.30 -13.16 3.13
N ALA A 140 -4.65 -14.31 3.32
CA ALA A 140 -5.33 -15.59 3.55
C ALA A 140 -5.83 -15.73 4.98
N ARG A 141 -5.27 -14.96 5.92
CA ARG A 141 -5.71 -14.98 7.31
C ARG A 141 -7.13 -14.42 7.40
N PRO A 142 -8.09 -15.15 7.98
CA PRO A 142 -9.46 -14.66 8.13
C PRO A 142 -9.55 -13.30 8.82
N GLU A 143 -8.74 -13.07 9.86
CA GLU A 143 -8.67 -11.83 10.63
C GLU A 143 -8.16 -10.64 9.78
N VAL A 144 -7.12 -10.86 8.97
CA VAL A 144 -6.61 -9.84 8.04
C VAL A 144 -7.65 -9.54 6.95
N ARG A 145 -8.25 -10.57 6.36
CA ARG A 145 -9.30 -10.41 5.35
C ARG A 145 -10.49 -9.62 5.91
N ALA A 146 -10.92 -9.92 7.13
CA ALA A 146 -12.01 -9.20 7.79
C ALA A 146 -11.66 -7.72 8.02
N TYR A 147 -10.43 -7.42 8.44
CA TYR A 147 -9.91 -6.07 8.56
C TYR A 147 -9.94 -5.32 7.21
N LEU A 148 -9.35 -5.91 6.16
CA LEU A 148 -9.27 -5.29 4.83
C LEU A 148 -10.65 -5.01 4.21
N VAL A 149 -11.57 -5.97 4.30
CA VAL A 149 -12.96 -5.80 3.81
C VAL A 149 -13.66 -4.67 4.57
N SER A 150 -13.47 -4.59 5.90
CA SER A 150 -14.13 -3.58 6.72
C SER A 150 -13.59 -2.19 6.46
N LEU A 151 -12.28 -2.07 6.23
CA LEU A 151 -11.59 -0.83 5.86
C LEU A 151 -12.05 -0.34 4.48
N ALA A 152 -12.05 -1.22 3.47
CA ALA A 152 -12.56 -0.89 2.13
C ALA A 152 -14.03 -0.45 2.18
N ALA A 153 -14.88 -1.18 2.89
CA ALA A 153 -16.31 -0.86 2.99
C ALA A 153 -16.58 0.47 3.72
N GLU A 154 -15.77 0.81 4.72
CA GLU A 154 -15.89 2.09 5.43
C GLU A 154 -15.43 3.26 4.55
N ALA A 155 -14.29 3.11 3.87
CA ALA A 155 -13.74 4.09 2.95
C ALA A 155 -14.65 4.34 1.73
N ALA A 156 -15.34 3.31 1.23
CA ALA A 156 -16.21 3.40 0.06
C ALA A 156 -17.45 4.27 0.27
N VAL A 157 -17.89 4.44 1.52
CA VAL A 157 -19.11 5.20 1.86
C VAL A 157 -18.80 6.51 2.57
N ARG A 158 -17.55 7.00 2.52
CA ARG A 158 -17.22 8.30 3.10
C ARG A 158 -17.95 9.42 2.35
N PRO A 159 -18.44 10.46 3.05
CA PRO A 159 -19.10 11.60 2.42
C PRO A 159 -18.29 12.17 1.25
N GLY A 160 -18.98 12.52 0.16
CA GLY A 160 -18.35 13.04 -1.06
C GLY A 160 -17.62 12.01 -1.93
N THR A 161 -17.82 10.70 -1.69
CA THR A 161 -17.17 9.62 -2.46
C THR A 161 -18.13 8.99 -3.48
N ASP A 162 -17.70 8.91 -4.75
CA ASP A 162 -18.46 8.34 -5.88
C ASP A 162 -17.95 6.96 -6.33
N GLY A 163 -16.80 6.52 -5.80
CA GLY A 163 -16.16 5.26 -6.17
C GLY A 163 -14.98 4.91 -5.27
N THR A 164 -14.36 3.76 -5.51
CA THR A 164 -13.25 3.28 -4.68
C THR A 164 -12.20 2.60 -5.53
N GLU A 165 -10.94 2.97 -5.31
CA GLU A 165 -9.75 2.33 -5.87
C GLU A 165 -9.02 1.58 -4.74
N LEU A 166 -8.82 0.27 -4.94
CA LEU A 166 -8.14 -0.58 -3.97
C LEU A 166 -6.70 -0.82 -4.41
N GLU A 167 -5.76 -0.43 -3.56
CA GLU A 167 -4.34 -0.68 -3.77
C GLU A 167 -3.82 -1.76 -2.82
N SER A 168 -2.83 -2.51 -3.26
CA SER A 168 -2.29 -3.65 -2.51
C SER A 168 -3.41 -4.63 -2.11
N CYS A 169 -4.40 -4.80 -2.99
CA CYS A 169 -5.56 -5.68 -2.81
C CYS A 169 -5.21 -7.13 -3.19
N GLY A 170 -4.27 -7.72 -2.45
CA GLY A 170 -3.80 -9.07 -2.74
C GLY A 170 -2.57 -9.43 -1.92
N TRP A 171 -1.86 -10.45 -2.39
CA TRP A 171 -0.60 -10.82 -1.77
C TRP A 171 0.47 -9.76 -1.99
N TYR A 172 1.09 -9.36 -0.90
CA TYR A 172 2.31 -8.58 -0.91
C TYR A 172 3.48 -9.42 -0.39
N GLY A 173 4.71 -8.98 -0.62
CA GLY A 173 5.88 -9.84 -0.44
C GLY A 173 7.16 -9.05 -0.26
N LEU A 174 8.29 -9.57 -0.78
CA LEU A 174 9.61 -8.99 -0.55
C LEU A 174 9.72 -7.54 -1.06
N ALA A 175 9.13 -7.25 -2.22
CA ALA A 175 9.31 -5.97 -2.90
C ALA A 175 8.63 -4.84 -2.10
N HIS A 176 9.42 -4.16 -1.28
CA HIS A 176 8.98 -3.05 -0.44
C HIS A 176 10.16 -2.13 -0.16
N LEU A 177 10.02 -0.86 -0.55
CA LEU A 177 11.07 0.13 -0.31
C LEU A 177 11.25 0.39 1.19
N HIS A 178 12.50 0.32 1.65
CA HIS A 178 12.89 0.73 2.99
C HIS A 178 13.66 2.06 2.93
N ALA A 179 13.56 2.88 3.99
CA ALA A 179 14.28 4.16 4.06
C ALA A 179 15.80 4.02 3.89
N HIS A 180 16.33 2.83 4.23
CA HIS A 180 17.74 2.45 4.10
C HIS A 180 17.86 1.05 3.48
N ASP A 181 17.17 0.81 2.38
CA ASP A 181 17.18 -0.47 1.67
C ASP A 181 18.59 -0.84 1.15
N LYS A 182 18.99 -2.10 1.34
CA LYS A 182 20.26 -2.67 0.87
C LYS A 182 20.06 -4.00 0.12
N THR A 183 18.87 -4.22 -0.42
CA THR A 183 18.54 -5.43 -1.19
C THR A 183 19.14 -5.43 -2.59
N GLY A 184 19.44 -4.27 -3.17
CA GLY A 184 19.97 -4.14 -4.54
C GLY A 184 21.36 -4.74 -4.79
N GLY A 185 22.06 -5.21 -3.75
CA GLY A 185 23.31 -5.95 -3.91
C GLY A 185 23.11 -7.44 -4.25
N ALA A 186 21.92 -7.99 -4.00
CA ALA A 186 21.58 -9.34 -4.40
C ALA A 186 21.05 -9.34 -5.85
N ALA A 187 21.53 -10.25 -6.68
CA ALA A 187 21.09 -10.40 -8.07
C ALA A 187 19.73 -11.13 -8.15
N LEU A 188 18.72 -10.61 -7.45
CA LEU A 188 17.39 -11.19 -7.41
C LEU A 188 16.59 -10.71 -8.62
N ASP A 189 16.39 -11.60 -9.60
CA ASP A 189 15.53 -11.32 -10.73
C ASP A 189 14.03 -11.36 -10.34
N GLY A 190 13.14 -11.17 -11.32
CA GLY A 190 11.70 -11.20 -11.07
C GLY A 190 11.20 -12.54 -10.51
N ALA A 191 11.81 -13.66 -10.91
CA ALA A 191 11.45 -14.99 -10.40
C ALA A 191 11.90 -15.14 -8.94
N GLY A 192 13.12 -14.74 -8.62
CA GLY A 192 13.64 -14.73 -7.26
C GLY A 192 12.82 -13.84 -6.33
N ALA A 193 12.44 -12.65 -6.79
CA ALA A 193 11.58 -11.72 -6.04
C ALA A 193 10.20 -12.32 -5.77
N TYR A 194 9.61 -12.99 -6.76
CA TYR A 194 8.35 -13.71 -6.59
C TYR A 194 8.47 -14.87 -5.59
N LEU A 195 9.50 -15.71 -5.71
CA LEU A 195 9.75 -16.84 -4.82
C LEU A 195 9.99 -16.39 -3.38
N MET A 196 10.73 -15.30 -3.18
CA MET A 196 10.92 -14.67 -1.87
C MET A 196 9.64 -14.05 -1.31
N SER A 197 8.63 -13.80 -2.14
CA SER A 197 7.34 -13.21 -1.76
C SER A 197 6.29 -14.26 -1.36
N LEU A 198 6.53 -15.54 -1.62
CA LEU A 198 5.58 -16.60 -1.27
C LEU A 198 5.46 -16.78 0.25
N CYS A 199 4.22 -16.89 0.73
CA CYS A 199 3.94 -17.02 2.16
C CYS A 199 3.78 -18.49 2.59
N PHE A 200 4.57 -18.90 3.57
CA PHE A 200 4.56 -20.19 4.25
C PHE A 200 4.19 -20.05 5.74
N CYS A 201 3.33 -19.09 6.09
CA CYS A 201 2.67 -19.10 7.41
C CYS A 201 1.73 -20.32 7.54
N GLU A 202 1.27 -20.61 8.74
CA GLU A 202 0.41 -21.77 9.03
C GLU A 202 -0.87 -21.78 8.18
N VAL A 203 -1.46 -20.59 7.93
CA VAL A 203 -2.68 -20.46 7.13
C VAL A 203 -2.41 -20.72 5.65
N CYS A 204 -1.34 -20.16 5.08
CA CYS A 204 -1.00 -20.41 3.67
C CYS A 204 -0.57 -21.85 3.44
N ARG A 205 0.15 -22.46 4.39
CA ARG A 205 0.49 -23.90 4.34
C ARG A 205 -0.76 -24.78 4.34
N ALA A 206 -1.72 -24.51 5.21
CA ALA A 206 -3.01 -25.20 5.20
C ALA A 206 -3.75 -24.97 3.86
N GLY A 207 -3.69 -23.75 3.32
CA GLY A 207 -4.25 -23.41 2.01
C GLY A 207 -3.62 -24.19 0.85
N TYR A 208 -2.30 -24.36 0.84
CA TYR A 208 -1.60 -25.18 -0.16
C TYR A 208 -2.03 -26.66 -0.06
N ALA A 209 -2.06 -27.21 1.15
CA ALA A 209 -2.52 -28.59 1.38
C ALA A 209 -3.95 -28.83 0.92
N ALA A 210 -4.86 -27.89 1.22
CA ALA A 210 -6.25 -27.94 0.77
C ALA A 210 -6.41 -27.88 -0.77
N ARG A 211 -5.37 -27.44 -1.49
CA ARG A 211 -5.33 -27.42 -2.97
C ARG A 211 -4.48 -28.57 -3.55
N GLY A 212 -4.12 -29.56 -2.75
CA GLY A 212 -3.42 -30.76 -3.19
C GLY A 212 -1.90 -30.63 -3.31
N ALA A 213 -1.31 -29.54 -2.82
CA ALA A 213 0.15 -29.39 -2.76
C ALA A 213 0.69 -29.80 -1.39
N ASP A 214 1.86 -30.44 -1.34
CA ASP A 214 2.61 -30.61 -0.10
C ASP A 214 3.32 -29.28 0.25
N PRO A 215 2.98 -28.62 1.37
CA PRO A 215 3.57 -27.32 1.72
C PRO A 215 5.07 -27.39 2.00
N GLU A 216 5.57 -28.50 2.57
CA GLU A 216 7.01 -28.65 2.86
C GLU A 216 7.79 -28.97 1.59
N ALA A 217 7.26 -29.84 0.72
CA ALA A 217 7.87 -30.08 -0.58
C ALA A 217 7.89 -28.79 -1.43
N LEU A 218 6.81 -28.00 -1.40
CA LEU A 218 6.77 -26.70 -2.08
C LEU A 218 7.82 -25.75 -1.51
N ARG A 219 7.92 -25.64 -0.17
CA ARG A 219 8.93 -24.81 0.49
C ARG A 219 10.34 -25.22 0.09
N ALA A 220 10.63 -26.52 0.11
CA ALA A 220 11.94 -27.07 -0.28
C ALA A 220 12.28 -26.74 -1.74
N ARG A 221 11.32 -26.83 -2.66
CA ARG A 221 11.49 -26.44 -4.06
C ARG A 221 11.78 -24.96 -4.22
N VAL A 222 11.09 -24.10 -3.47
CA VAL A 222 11.34 -22.64 -3.48
C VAL A 222 12.76 -22.36 -3.00
N THR A 223 13.18 -22.93 -1.87
CA THR A 223 14.53 -22.70 -1.34
C THR A 223 15.62 -23.25 -2.25
N ALA A 224 15.38 -24.41 -2.90
CA ALA A 224 16.33 -24.97 -3.86
C ALA A 224 16.45 -24.12 -5.14
N ALA A 225 15.35 -23.53 -5.61
CA ALA A 225 15.36 -22.64 -6.77
C ALA A 225 16.08 -21.31 -6.49
N LEU A 226 16.07 -20.83 -5.25
CA LEU A 226 16.75 -19.59 -4.83
C LEU A 226 18.24 -19.80 -4.49
N GLU A 227 18.67 -21.03 -4.21
CA GLU A 227 20.05 -21.34 -3.82
C GLU A 227 21.13 -20.82 -4.80
N PRO A 228 20.97 -20.90 -6.14
CA PRO A 228 21.95 -20.34 -7.06
C PRO A 228 22.18 -18.84 -6.88
N VAL A 229 21.12 -18.08 -6.59
CA VAL A 229 21.19 -16.62 -6.36
C VAL A 229 22.09 -16.33 -5.14
N TRP A 230 21.96 -17.11 -4.08
CA TRP A 230 22.74 -16.93 -2.85
C TRP A 230 24.21 -17.34 -3.00
N ARG A 231 24.50 -18.25 -3.94
CA ARG A 231 25.87 -18.61 -4.33
C ARG A 231 26.51 -17.62 -5.30
N GLY A 232 25.78 -16.59 -5.72
CA GLY A 232 26.25 -15.61 -6.69
C GLY A 232 26.29 -16.12 -8.12
N ALA A 233 25.60 -17.23 -8.43
CA ALA A 233 25.36 -17.61 -9.81
C ALA A 233 24.45 -16.56 -10.45
N ARG A 234 24.92 -15.92 -11.52
CA ARG A 234 24.06 -15.06 -12.32
C ARG A 234 23.00 -15.94 -12.99
N ALA A 235 21.75 -15.48 -13.02
CA ALA A 235 20.78 -16.08 -13.93
C ALA A 235 21.31 -15.87 -15.35
N ASP A 236 21.73 -16.94 -16.01
CA ASP A 236 22.15 -16.88 -17.40
C ASP A 236 20.94 -16.49 -18.25
N GLY A 237 20.88 -15.22 -18.62
CA GLY A 237 19.81 -14.61 -19.40
C GLY A 237 20.38 -13.44 -20.17
N ASP A 238 20.96 -13.74 -21.33
CA ASP A 238 21.21 -12.80 -22.42
C ASP A 238 19.94 -11.98 -22.67
N VAL A 239 20.01 -10.68 -22.37
CA VAL A 239 19.24 -9.68 -23.09
C VAL A 239 20.24 -8.62 -23.52
N ASP A 240 20.47 -8.61 -24.83
CA ASP A 240 21.19 -7.61 -25.61
C ASP A 240 21.07 -6.21 -24.99
N SER A 241 22.20 -5.72 -24.46
CA SER A 241 22.32 -4.37 -23.93
C SER A 241 22.61 -3.42 -25.08
N GLY A 242 21.52 -2.94 -25.71
CA GLY A 242 21.58 -1.76 -26.57
C GLY A 242 22.09 -0.54 -25.78
N PRO A 243 22.89 0.36 -26.40
CA PRO A 243 23.67 1.34 -25.66
C PRO A 243 22.81 2.52 -25.19
N GLY A 244 22.93 2.82 -23.89
CA GLY A 244 23.18 4.16 -23.37
C GLY A 244 22.08 5.24 -23.44
N SER A 245 21.72 5.75 -22.26
CA SER A 245 21.82 7.19 -22.04
C SER A 245 22.08 7.49 -20.56
N ALA A 246 23.28 7.95 -20.29
CA ALA A 246 23.69 8.62 -19.06
C ALA A 246 23.18 10.07 -19.03
N GLY A 247 23.03 10.62 -17.82
CA GLY A 247 22.81 12.04 -17.52
C GLY A 247 21.74 12.17 -16.42
N GLY A 248 22.01 12.60 -15.19
CA GLY A 248 22.99 13.59 -14.75
C GLY A 248 22.35 14.98 -14.79
N GLY A 249 21.67 15.36 -13.71
CA GLY A 249 20.95 16.63 -13.54
C GLY A 249 19.95 16.56 -12.38
#